data_AF-A0A7J9EGL3-F1
#
_entry.id   AF-A0A7J9EGL3-F1
#
_cell.length_a   1.000
_cell.length_b   1.000
_cell.length_c   1.000
_cell.angle_alpha   90.00
_cell.angle_beta   90.00
_cell.angle_gamma   90.00
#
_symmetry.space_group_name_H-M   'P 1'
#
loop_
_entity.id
_entity.type
_entity.pdbx_description
1 polymer ?
#
loop_
_entity_poly.entity_id
_entity_poly.type
_entity_poly.pdbx_seq_one_letter_code
_entity_poly.pdbx_strand_id
1 'polypeptide(L)'
;MGRIAQGTKVLAEGGYEKIFRQTFETVPEEQLENSFACYLSTSAGPVMGVLYVSTAKLAYCSDSRLAYKTGSHTEWNYYKVVIPLHQLKSVNPSTSRVNHSEKYIQVISLDSHEFWFMGFLYYDAAVKCLQDVLQL
;
A
#
# COMPACT_ATOMS: atom_id res chain seq x y z
N MET A 1 17.41 1.92 9.12
CA MET A 1 17.14 0.56 9.63
C MET A 1 15.86 -0.08 9.08
N GLY A 2 14.78 0.66 8.75
CA GLY A 2 13.49 0.04 8.33
C GLY A 2 13.50 -0.79 7.03
N ARG A 3 14.16 -0.34 5.95
CA ARG A 3 14.08 -1.04 4.64
C ARG A 3 14.94 -2.29 4.53
N ILE A 4 16.05 -2.37 5.28
CA ILE A 4 16.90 -3.59 5.34
C ILE A 4 16.12 -4.72 6.02
N ALA A 5 15.40 -4.40 7.10
CA ALA A 5 14.53 -5.37 7.77
C ALA A 5 13.42 -5.89 6.84
N GLN A 6 12.85 -5.04 5.99
CA GLN A 6 11.83 -5.42 5.01
C GLN A 6 12.37 -6.41 3.97
N GLY A 7 13.56 -6.17 3.42
CA GLY A 7 14.20 -7.11 2.47
C GLY A 7 14.46 -8.49 3.11
N THR A 8 14.95 -8.52 4.35
CA THR A 8 15.16 -9.78 5.09
C THR A 8 13.85 -10.50 5.37
N LYS A 9 12.79 -9.77 5.74
CA LYS A 9 11.45 -10.33 5.96
C LYS A 9 10.92 -11.01 4.69
N VAL A 10 11.07 -10.36 3.54
CA VAL A 10 10.60 -10.91 2.26
C VAL A 10 11.29 -12.24 1.92
N LEU A 11 12.61 -12.31 2.13
CA LEU A 11 13.35 -13.55 1.92
C LEU A 11 12.93 -14.66 2.91
N ALA A 12 12.75 -14.32 4.18
CA ALA A 12 12.35 -15.27 5.21
C ALA A 12 10.91 -15.80 5.02
N GLU A 13 9.99 -14.94 4.57
CA GLU A 13 8.58 -15.30 4.37
C GLU A 13 8.31 -15.97 3.02
N GLY A 14 9.29 -15.99 2.11
CA GLY A 14 9.23 -16.70 0.83
C GLY A 14 8.75 -15.87 -0.36
N GLY A 15 9.01 -14.55 -0.33
CA GLY A 15 8.68 -13.61 -1.40
C GLY A 15 7.34 -12.90 -1.21
N TYR A 16 7.14 -11.80 -1.93
CA TYR A 16 5.96 -10.94 -1.79
C TYR A 16 4.63 -11.65 -2.09
N GLU A 17 4.61 -12.60 -3.02
CA GLU A 17 3.43 -13.40 -3.37
C GLU A 17 2.90 -14.17 -2.15
N LYS A 18 3.80 -14.85 -1.42
CA LYS A 18 3.43 -15.63 -0.25
C LYS A 18 2.96 -14.73 0.89
N ILE A 19 3.63 -13.59 1.10
CA ILE A 19 3.25 -12.60 2.11
C ILE A 19 1.86 -12.03 1.81
N PHE A 20 1.61 -11.68 0.56
CA PHE A 20 0.33 -11.14 0.10
C PHE A 20 -0.81 -12.12 0.42
N ARG A 21 -0.69 -13.38 0.01
CA ARG A 21 -1.71 -14.42 0.26
C ARG A 21 -1.92 -14.75 1.74
N GLN A 22 -0.89 -14.61 2.57
CA GLN A 22 -1.01 -14.79 4.02
C GLN A 22 -1.62 -13.56 4.72
N THR A 23 -1.46 -12.37 4.12
CA THR A 23 -1.89 -11.10 4.72
C THR A 23 -3.32 -10.75 4.36
N PHE A 24 -3.77 -11.11 3.15
CA PHE A 24 -5.06 -10.74 2.59
C PHE A 24 -5.82 -11.96 2.13
N GLU A 25 -7.13 -11.94 2.32
CA GLU A 25 -8.02 -12.90 1.68
C GLU A 25 -7.96 -12.72 0.16
N THR A 26 -7.81 -13.81 -0.58
CA THR A 26 -7.72 -13.82 -2.04
C THR A 26 -8.88 -14.55 -2.67
N VAL A 27 -9.36 -14.05 -3.82
CA VAL A 27 -10.30 -14.80 -4.65
C VAL A 27 -9.58 -15.91 -5.42
N PRO A 28 -10.28 -16.95 -5.90
CA PRO A 28 -9.68 -17.96 -6.77
C PRO A 28 -8.96 -17.29 -7.95
N GLU A 29 -7.78 -17.80 -8.30
CA GLU A 29 -6.97 -17.33 -9.44
C GLU A 29 -6.44 -15.89 -9.34
N GLU A 30 -6.64 -15.20 -8.21
CA GLU A 30 -6.01 -13.90 -7.98
C GLU A 30 -4.48 -14.05 -7.97
N GLN A 31 -3.80 -13.23 -8.77
CA GLN A 31 -2.33 -13.23 -8.91
C GLN A 31 -1.78 -11.87 -8.48
N LEU A 32 -0.66 -11.87 -7.76
CA LEU A 32 0.08 -10.64 -7.51
C LEU A 32 0.88 -10.26 -8.76
N GLU A 33 0.64 -9.04 -9.25
CA GLU A 33 1.35 -8.47 -10.40
C GLU A 33 2.58 -7.69 -9.96
N ASN A 34 2.46 -6.91 -8.86
CA ASN A 34 3.56 -6.09 -8.39
C ASN A 34 3.47 -5.76 -6.89
N SER A 35 4.58 -5.33 -6.31
CA SER A 35 4.65 -4.82 -4.95
C SER A 35 5.62 -3.65 -4.82
N PHE A 36 5.22 -2.65 -4.02
CA PHE A 36 5.98 -1.43 -3.84
C PHE A 36 6.12 -1.09 -2.37
N ALA A 37 7.35 -1.04 -1.88
CA ALA A 37 7.65 -0.47 -0.57
C ALA A 37 7.37 1.04 -0.60
N CYS A 38 6.49 1.50 0.28
CA CYS A 38 6.05 2.89 0.35
C CYS A 38 5.55 3.24 1.76
N TYR A 39 4.98 4.43 1.89
CA TYR A 39 4.29 4.86 3.09
C TYR A 39 2.86 5.23 2.74
N LEU A 40 1.93 4.94 3.64
CA LEU A 40 0.60 5.54 3.64
C LEU A 40 0.62 6.79 4.53
N SER A 41 0.24 7.93 3.97
CA SER A 41 0.10 9.19 4.72
C SER A 41 -1.17 9.14 5.57
N THR A 42 -1.02 9.30 6.89
CA THR A 42 -2.15 9.38 7.84
C THR A 42 -2.08 10.67 8.65
N SER A 43 -3.15 11.03 9.36
CA SER A 43 -3.17 12.19 10.25
C SER A 43 -2.17 12.08 11.42
N ALA A 44 -1.83 10.86 11.83
CA ALA A 44 -0.81 10.59 12.86
C ALA A 44 0.62 10.54 12.27
N GLY A 45 0.77 10.74 10.96
CA GLY A 45 2.03 10.69 10.22
C GLY A 45 2.12 9.53 9.23
N PRO A 46 3.21 9.46 8.44
CA PRO A 46 3.40 8.40 7.45
C PRO A 46 3.62 7.04 8.11
N VAL A 47 2.84 6.04 7.71
CA VAL A 47 2.98 4.65 8.13
C VAL A 47 3.76 3.91 7.05
N MET A 48 4.84 3.21 7.40
CA MET A 48 5.64 2.41 6.46
C MET A 48 4.97 1.06 6.16
N GLY A 49 5.06 0.60 4.92
CA GLY A 49 4.51 -0.69 4.51
C GLY A 49 4.75 -1.04 3.04
N VAL A 50 3.92 -1.94 2.53
CA VAL A 50 3.95 -2.41 1.13
C VAL A 50 2.58 -2.22 0.50
N LEU A 51 2.55 -1.61 -0.67
CA LEU A 51 1.40 -1.60 -1.58
C LEU A 51 1.56 -2.76 -2.58
N TYR A 52 0.61 -3.68 -2.55
CA TYR A 52 0.46 -4.81 -3.46
C TYR A 52 -0.56 -4.48 -4.55
N VAL A 53 -0.24 -4.87 -5.77
CA VAL A 53 -1.12 -4.77 -6.93
C VAL A 53 -1.40 -6.19 -7.41
N SER A 54 -2.64 -6.65 -7.29
CA SER A 54 -3.08 -7.95 -7.80
C SER A 54 -4.05 -7.78 -8.96
N THR A 55 -4.36 -8.88 -9.65
CA THR A 55 -5.39 -8.92 -10.69
C THR A 55 -6.80 -8.61 -10.18
N ALA A 56 -7.02 -8.53 -8.86
CA ALA A 56 -8.34 -8.28 -8.26
C ALA A 56 -8.42 -7.05 -7.36
N LYS A 57 -7.30 -6.57 -6.81
CA LYS A 57 -7.28 -5.45 -5.85
C LYS A 57 -5.93 -4.73 -5.74
N LEU A 58 -6.01 -3.49 -5.27
CA LEU A 58 -4.91 -2.83 -4.58
C LEU A 58 -5.01 -3.17 -3.09
N ALA A 59 -3.89 -3.55 -2.47
CA ALA A 59 -3.87 -3.89 -1.05
C ALA A 59 -2.62 -3.31 -0.39
N TYR A 60 -2.78 -2.65 0.75
CA TYR A 60 -1.67 -2.09 1.52
C TYR A 60 -1.64 -2.71 2.91
N CYS A 61 -0.44 -3.02 3.42
CA CYS A 61 -0.24 -3.44 4.81
C CYS A 61 0.99 -2.74 5.39
N SER A 62 0.87 -2.24 6.62
CA SER A 62 2.02 -1.72 7.36
C SER A 62 3.04 -2.83 7.68
N ASP A 63 4.32 -2.47 7.75
CA ASP A 63 5.40 -3.42 8.07
C ASP A 63 5.38 -3.84 9.55
N SER A 64 4.90 -2.97 10.42
CA SER A 64 4.75 -3.19 11.87
C SER A 64 3.31 -2.95 12.34
N ARG A 65 2.97 -3.56 13.49
CA ARG A 65 1.71 -3.29 14.17
C ARG A 65 1.75 -1.89 14.79
N LEU A 66 0.65 -1.16 14.66
CA LEU A 66 0.47 0.15 15.27
C LEU A 66 -0.43 0.02 16.49
N ALA A 67 -0.10 0.78 17.53
CA ALA A 67 -0.94 0.90 18.71
C ALA A 67 -2.15 1.77 18.39
N TYR A 68 -3.36 1.27 18.68
CA TYR A 68 -4.59 2.04 18.66
C TYR A 68 -5.32 1.89 19.99
N LYS A 69 -5.80 3.02 20.52
CA LYS A 69 -6.54 3.04 21.79
C LYS A 69 -8.03 2.90 21.52
N THR A 70 -8.65 1.88 22.11
CA THR A 70 -10.09 1.70 22.15
C THR A 70 -10.55 1.80 23.61
N GLY A 71 -11.04 2.98 23.99
CA GLY A 71 -11.35 3.30 25.39
C GLY A 71 -10.12 3.16 26.30
N SER A 72 -10.18 2.23 27.26
CA SER A 72 -9.08 1.94 28.21
C SER A 72 -8.07 0.92 27.69
N HIS A 73 -8.31 0.24 26.56
CA HIS A 73 -7.45 -0.81 26.04
C HIS A 73 -6.59 -0.30 24.88
N THR A 74 -5.33 -0.78 24.81
CA THR A 74 -4.45 -0.54 23.68
C THR A 74 -4.32 -1.83 22.88
N GLU A 75 -4.74 -1.78 21.63
CA GLU A 75 -4.60 -2.89 20.69
C GLU A 75 -3.45 -2.62 19.70
N TRP A 76 -2.83 -3.69 19.21
CA TRP A 76 -1.72 -3.61 18.26
C TRP A 76 -2.11 -4.34 16.98
N ASN A 77 -2.52 -3.59 15.98
CA ASN A 77 -2.98 -4.13 14.71
C ASN A 77 -2.16 -3.58 13.54
N TYR A 78 -2.06 -4.37 12.47
CA TYR A 78 -1.51 -3.86 11.21
C TYR A 78 -2.50 -2.88 10.59
N TYR A 79 -1.99 -1.78 10.06
CA TYR A 79 -2.79 -0.87 9.25
C TYR A 79 -2.94 -1.49 7.86
N LYS A 80 -4.18 -1.82 7.47
CA LYS A 80 -4.49 -2.43 6.19
C LYS A 80 -5.47 -1.58 5.39
N VAL A 81 -5.25 -1.51 4.08
CA VAL A 81 -6.20 -0.94 3.11
C VAL A 81 -6.42 -1.98 2.01
N VAL A 82 -7.66 -2.18 1.60
CA VAL A 82 -8.00 -3.06 0.47
C VAL A 82 -8.99 -2.31 -0.41
N ILE A 83 -8.65 -2.18 -1.69
CA ILE A 83 -9.47 -1.52 -2.70
C ILE A 83 -9.63 -2.50 -3.86
N PRO A 84 -10.80 -3.16 -4.00
CA PRO A 84 -11.10 -3.96 -5.18
C PRO A 84 -10.96 -3.11 -6.45
N LEU A 85 -10.43 -3.67 -7.54
CA LEU A 85 -10.17 -2.88 -8.75
C LEU A 85 -11.44 -2.26 -9.34
N HIS A 86 -12.58 -2.96 -9.28
CA HIS A 86 -13.87 -2.41 -9.70
C HIS A 86 -14.37 -1.24 -8.84
N GLN A 87 -13.76 -0.99 -7.67
CA GLN A 87 -14.03 0.16 -6.82
C GLN A 87 -12.97 1.25 -6.96
N LEU A 88 -11.94 1.06 -7.78
CA LEU A 88 -10.91 2.04 -8.02
C LEU A 88 -11.44 3.13 -8.97
N LYS A 89 -11.45 4.38 -8.50
CA LYS A 89 -11.95 5.53 -9.27
C LYS A 89 -10.85 6.24 -10.03
N SER A 90 -9.73 6.53 -9.36
CA SER A 90 -8.61 7.21 -10.00
C SER A 90 -7.30 7.04 -9.23
N VAL A 91 -6.20 7.26 -9.95
CA VAL A 91 -4.82 7.23 -9.48
C VAL A 91 -4.14 8.47 -10.02
N ASN A 92 -3.81 9.41 -9.13
CA ASN A 92 -3.29 10.72 -9.48
C ASN A 92 -1.87 10.90 -8.90
N PRO A 93 -0.82 10.87 -9.74
CA PRO A 93 0.51 11.30 -9.33
C PRO A 93 0.51 12.77 -8.93
N SER A 94 1.21 13.12 -7.86
CA SER A 94 1.30 14.49 -7.36
C SER A 94 2.66 14.74 -6.72
N THR A 95 3.04 16.01 -6.61
CA THR A 95 4.26 16.46 -5.92
C THR A 95 3.90 17.52 -4.89
N SER A 96 4.55 17.50 -3.71
CA SER A 96 4.34 18.53 -2.70
C SER A 96 4.67 19.91 -3.27
N ARG A 97 3.82 20.89 -2.94
CA ARG A 97 4.00 22.29 -3.31
C ARG A 97 5.12 22.97 -2.52
N VAL A 98 5.47 22.41 -1.35
CA VAL A 98 6.50 22.95 -0.46
C VAL A 98 7.85 22.28 -0.76
N ASN A 99 7.83 20.99 -1.06
CA ASN A 99 9.03 20.20 -1.36
C ASN A 99 8.82 19.35 -2.62
N HIS A 100 9.31 19.80 -3.77
CA HIS A 100 9.13 19.09 -5.04
C HIS A 100 9.80 17.69 -5.09
N SER A 101 10.71 17.39 -4.16
CA SER A 101 11.27 16.03 -4.04
C SER A 101 10.30 15.03 -3.42
N GLU A 102 9.29 15.51 -2.68
CA GLU A 102 8.25 14.67 -2.10
C GLU A 102 7.17 14.39 -3.14
N LYS A 103 7.20 13.16 -3.65
CA LYS A 103 6.23 12.66 -4.60
C LYS A 103 5.19 11.79 -3.91
N TYR A 104 3.95 11.95 -4.36
CA TYR A 104 2.76 11.26 -3.85
C TYR A 104 2.04 10.56 -4.99
N ILE A 105 1.29 9.52 -4.65
CA ILE A 105 0.27 8.91 -5.51
C ILE A 105 -1.02 8.92 -4.71
N GLN A 106 -2.00 9.70 -5.17
CA GLN A 106 -3.35 9.68 -4.62
C GLN A 106 -4.12 8.55 -5.28
N VAL A 107 -4.77 7.72 -4.47
CA VAL A 107 -5.67 6.66 -4.91
C VAL A 107 -7.06 6.99 -4.36
N ILE A 108 -8.05 7.06 -5.25
CA ILE A 108 -9.43 7.38 -4.89
C ILE A 108 -10.32 6.18 -5.23
N SER A 109 -11.19 5.78 -4.31
CA SER A 109 -12.22 4.76 -4.55
C SER A 109 -13.55 5.39 -5.00
N LEU A 110 -14.46 4.58 -5.55
CA LEU A 110 -15.77 5.04 -6.03
C LEU A 110 -16.64 5.65 -4.93
N ASP A 111 -16.51 5.16 -3.70
CA ASP A 111 -17.15 5.71 -2.49
C ASP A 111 -16.43 6.96 -1.93
N SER A 112 -15.45 7.48 -2.67
CA SER A 112 -14.72 8.72 -2.37
C SER A 112 -13.79 8.68 -1.16
N HIS A 113 -13.38 7.49 -0.71
CA HIS A 113 -12.21 7.41 0.17
C HIS A 113 -10.94 7.76 -0.61
N GLU A 114 -10.05 8.51 0.04
CA GLU A 114 -8.77 8.93 -0.53
C GLU A 114 -7.61 8.38 0.28
N PHE A 115 -6.67 7.74 -0.42
CA PHE A 115 -5.44 7.21 0.15
C PHE A 115 -4.24 7.86 -0.52
N TRP A 116 -3.36 8.43 0.30
CA TRP A 116 -2.18 9.14 -0.16
C TRP A 116 -0.93 8.32 0.14
N PHE A 117 -0.33 7.74 -0.90
CA PHE A 117 0.91 6.98 -0.77
C PHE A 117 2.11 7.85 -1.13
N MET A 118 3.23 7.66 -0.44
CA MET A 118 4.45 8.45 -0.64
C MET A 118 5.72 7.65 -0.38
N GLY A 119 6.88 8.24 -0.67
CA GLY A 119 8.19 7.69 -0.29
C GLY A 119 8.55 6.37 -0.98
N PHE A 120 7.92 6.09 -2.14
CA PHE A 120 8.20 4.94 -2.99
C PHE A 120 9.69 4.85 -3.34
N LEU A 121 10.26 3.64 -3.26
CA LEU A 121 11.62 3.41 -3.76
C LEU A 121 11.68 3.53 -5.29
N TYR A 122 10.64 3.04 -5.97
CA TYR A 122 10.51 3.05 -7.43
C TYR A 122 9.24 3.80 -7.83
N TYR A 123 9.21 5.11 -7.61
CA TYR A 123 8.02 5.95 -7.81
C TYR A 123 7.44 5.85 -9.23
N ASP A 124 8.26 6.04 -10.26
CA ASP A 124 7.78 6.09 -11.64
C ASP A 124 7.23 4.72 -12.09
N ALA A 125 7.81 3.62 -11.61
CA ALA A 125 7.31 2.27 -11.84
C ALA A 125 5.97 2.02 -11.12
N ALA A 126 5.82 2.52 -9.89
CA ALA A 126 4.56 2.43 -9.15
C ALA A 126 3.44 3.22 -9.82
N VAL A 127 3.73 4.45 -10.27
CA VAL A 127 2.77 5.27 -11.03
C VAL A 127 2.30 4.54 -12.27
N LYS A 128 3.25 4.06 -13.10
CA LYS A 128 2.91 3.35 -14.34
C LYS A 128 2.04 2.13 -14.05
N CYS A 129 2.46 1.28 -13.12
CA CYS A 129 1.72 0.06 -12.76
C CYS A 129 0.30 0.36 -12.27
N LEU A 130 0.11 1.35 -11.40
CA LEU A 130 -1.21 1.71 -10.88
C LEU A 130 -2.11 2.38 -11.93
N GLN A 131 -1.53 3.12 -12.89
CA GLN A 131 -2.28 3.69 -14.01
C GLN A 131 -2.68 2.65 -15.05
N ASP A 132 -1.84 1.64 -15.29
CA ASP A 132 -2.16 0.52 -16.19
C ASP A 132 -3.36 -0.28 -15.65
N VAL A 133 -3.47 -0.43 -14.33
CA VAL A 133 -4.59 -1.09 -13.64
C VAL A 133 -5.94 -0.37 -13.87
N LEU A 134 -5.95 0.95 -14.02
CA LEU A 134 -7.17 1.72 -14.30
C LEU A 134 -7.71 1.52 -15.73
N GLN A 135 -6.91 0.94 -16.62
CA GLN A 135 -7.25 0.75 -18.03
C GLN A 135 -7.83 -0.65 -18.31
N LEU A 136 -7.90 -1.50 -17.28
CA LEU A 136 -8.51 -2.84 -17.32
C LEU A 136 -10.03 -2.77 -17.09
#